data_AF-A0A7L2U7F6-F1
#
_entry.id   AF-A0A7L2U7F6-F1
#
_cell.length_a   1.000
_cell.length_b   1.000
_cell.length_c   1.000
_cell.angle_alpha   90.00
_cell.angle_beta   90.00
_cell.angle_gamma   90.00
#
_symmetry.space_group_name_H-M   'P 1'
#
loop_
_entity.id
_entity.type
_entity.pdbx_description
1 polymer ?
#
loop_
_entity_poly.entity_id
_entity_poly.type
_entity_poly.pdbx_seq_one_letter_code
_entity_poly.pdbx_strand_id
1 'polypeptide(L)'
;FTEPSPIHDLKEEYVGVTSVSLIWAVNNTASTSYTYRIEVVSGTSVRNVTSNVTEVEITELIPGTMYNFTVFAVVNGSQTEGRGVSISLYTKPSPIHDLKAEYVGAEKVSLIWAVNSTASTSYTYRIEVVSGTSVRSLMSNVTKVEITELIPGTMYNFTIVVLPFTEPSPIHDLKAEYVGAEKVSLIWAVNSTASTSYTYRIEVVSGTSVRSLMSNVTKVEITELIPGTMYNFTVFAIVNGSQTEEEGVSISLYTSKSQFL
;
A
#
# COMPACT_ATOMS: atom_id res chain seq x y z
N PHE A 1 -3.89 -34.86 -23.98
CA PHE A 1 -4.79 -33.69 -23.95
C PHE A 1 -3.98 -32.46 -24.28
N THR A 2 -4.50 -31.57 -25.12
CA THR A 2 -3.84 -30.28 -25.41
C THR A 2 -4.11 -29.31 -24.27
N GLU A 3 -3.19 -28.36 -24.06
CA GLU A 3 -3.36 -27.30 -23.06
C GLU A 3 -4.62 -26.46 -23.37
N PRO A 4 -5.44 -26.09 -22.36
CA PRO A 4 -6.59 -25.26 -22.59
C PRO A 4 -6.16 -23.84 -22.98
N SER A 5 -6.98 -23.19 -23.81
CA SER A 5 -6.74 -21.79 -24.15
C SER A 5 -6.86 -20.93 -22.87
N PRO A 6 -5.98 -19.93 -22.68
CA PRO A 6 -6.07 -19.03 -21.54
C PRO A 6 -7.39 -18.26 -21.57
N ILE A 7 -7.87 -17.90 -20.38
CA ILE A 7 -8.97 -16.95 -20.25
C ILE A 7 -8.54 -15.56 -20.76
N HIS A 8 -9.50 -14.68 -21.01
CA HIS A 8 -9.25 -13.28 -21.35
C HIS A 8 -10.26 -12.38 -20.65
N ASP A 9 -10.06 -11.07 -20.71
CA ASP A 9 -10.93 -10.05 -20.11
C ASP A 9 -11.24 -10.30 -18.63
N LEU A 10 -10.24 -10.78 -17.87
CA LEU A 10 -10.34 -10.90 -16.42
C LEU A 10 -10.50 -9.51 -15.81
N LYS A 11 -11.57 -9.32 -15.05
CA LYS A 11 -11.88 -8.07 -14.35
C LYS A 11 -12.68 -8.33 -13.08
N GLU A 12 -12.66 -7.36 -12.20
CA GLU A 12 -13.54 -7.31 -11.05
C GLU A 12 -14.96 -6.90 -11.45
N GLU A 13 -15.95 -7.59 -10.90
CA GLU A 13 -17.35 -7.16 -10.93
C GLU A 13 -17.72 -6.46 -9.61
N TYR A 14 -17.16 -6.95 -8.50
CA TYR A 14 -17.42 -6.39 -7.18
C TYR A 14 -16.19 -6.50 -6.28
N VAL A 15 -15.95 -5.44 -5.51
CA VAL A 15 -14.96 -5.41 -4.44
C VAL A 15 -15.65 -5.02 -3.14
N GLY A 16 -15.68 -5.96 -2.21
CA GLY A 16 -16.28 -5.85 -0.88
C GLY A 16 -15.24 -5.73 0.23
N VAL A 17 -15.72 -5.75 1.47
CA VAL A 17 -14.89 -5.68 2.67
C VAL A 17 -14.18 -7.02 2.91
N THR A 18 -14.89 -8.14 2.73
CA THR A 18 -14.36 -9.51 2.94
C THR A 18 -14.56 -10.42 1.74
N SER A 19 -15.01 -9.87 0.60
CA SER A 19 -15.19 -10.63 -0.64
C SER A 19 -14.85 -9.83 -1.88
N VAL A 20 -14.51 -10.55 -2.96
CA VAL A 20 -14.29 -10.01 -4.30
C VAL A 20 -14.98 -10.94 -5.30
N SER A 21 -15.69 -10.37 -6.26
CA SER A 21 -16.26 -11.11 -7.40
C SER A 21 -15.46 -10.80 -8.66
N LEU A 22 -15.03 -11.85 -9.34
CA LEU A 22 -14.28 -11.77 -10.59
C LEU A 22 -15.08 -12.40 -11.72
N ILE A 23 -14.97 -11.81 -12.90
CA ILE A 23 -15.55 -12.33 -14.15
C ILE A 23 -14.50 -12.35 -15.24
N TRP A 24 -14.60 -13.32 -16.15
CA TRP A 24 -13.70 -13.45 -17.30
C TRP A 24 -14.43 -14.02 -18.53
N ALA A 25 -13.74 -14.06 -19.65
CA ALA A 25 -14.21 -14.63 -20.90
C ALA A 25 -13.35 -15.82 -21.36
N VAL A 26 -13.94 -16.69 -22.17
CA VAL A 26 -13.29 -17.86 -22.77
C VAL A 26 -13.73 -17.98 -24.23
N ASN A 27 -12.85 -18.46 -25.11
CA ASN A 27 -13.21 -18.72 -26.49
C ASN A 27 -14.23 -19.86 -26.59
N ASN A 28 -15.33 -19.58 -27.29
CA ASN A 28 -16.63 -20.26 -27.21
C ASN A 28 -16.62 -21.76 -27.57
N THR A 29 -15.57 -22.27 -28.25
CA THR A 29 -15.50 -23.68 -28.65
C THR A 29 -15.08 -24.63 -27.52
N ALA A 30 -14.72 -24.13 -26.33
CA ALA A 30 -14.20 -24.96 -25.24
C ALA A 30 -14.85 -24.72 -23.85
N SER A 31 -15.81 -23.80 -23.72
CA SER A 31 -16.34 -23.37 -22.41
C SER A 31 -17.02 -24.50 -21.61
N THR A 32 -17.70 -25.44 -22.26
CA THR A 32 -18.37 -26.57 -21.58
C THR A 32 -17.41 -27.67 -21.13
N SER A 33 -16.14 -27.57 -21.50
CA SER A 33 -15.11 -28.57 -21.19
C SER A 33 -14.14 -28.14 -20.09
N TYR A 34 -14.29 -26.93 -19.54
CA TYR A 34 -13.35 -26.37 -18.57
C TYR A 34 -13.98 -26.16 -17.20
N THR A 35 -13.16 -26.35 -16.16
CA THR A 35 -13.29 -25.71 -14.86
C THR A 35 -12.20 -24.66 -14.71
N TYR A 36 -12.31 -23.82 -13.70
CA TYR A 36 -11.37 -22.74 -13.43
C TYR A 36 -10.80 -22.90 -12.03
N ARG A 37 -9.47 -22.86 -11.91
CA ARG A 37 -8.77 -22.73 -10.63
C ARG A 37 -8.36 -21.28 -10.46
N ILE A 38 -8.67 -20.71 -9.32
CA ILE A 38 -8.31 -19.35 -8.95
C ILE A 38 -7.34 -19.44 -7.78
N GLU A 39 -6.10 -19.06 -8.04
CA GLU A 39 -5.09 -18.89 -7.01
C GLU A 39 -5.23 -17.50 -6.38
N VAL A 40 -5.36 -17.46 -5.07
CA VAL A 40 -5.53 -16.23 -4.28
C VAL A 40 -4.31 -16.09 -3.39
N VAL A 41 -3.52 -15.04 -3.64
CA VAL A 41 -2.24 -14.79 -2.95
C VAL A 41 -2.30 -13.48 -2.18
N SER A 42 -1.85 -13.50 -0.92
CA SER A 42 -1.62 -12.31 -0.10
C SER A 42 -0.41 -12.54 0.80
N GLY A 43 0.69 -11.84 0.52
CA GLY A 43 1.97 -12.08 1.21
C GLY A 43 2.44 -13.52 0.99
N THR A 44 2.58 -14.28 2.08
CA THR A 44 2.95 -15.71 2.05
C THR A 44 1.74 -16.65 2.01
N SER A 45 0.52 -16.13 2.16
CA SER A 45 -0.70 -16.94 2.11
C SER A 45 -1.09 -17.22 0.67
N VAL A 46 -1.31 -18.49 0.36
CA VAL A 46 -1.78 -18.97 -0.94
C VAL A 46 -2.96 -19.92 -0.70
N ARG A 47 -4.07 -19.70 -1.39
CA ARG A 47 -5.21 -20.63 -1.40
C ARG A 47 -5.79 -20.75 -2.80
N ASN A 48 -6.41 -21.90 -3.09
CA ASN A 48 -7.09 -22.13 -4.36
C ASN A 48 -8.61 -22.15 -4.15
N VAL A 49 -9.33 -21.49 -5.06
CA VAL A 49 -10.79 -21.56 -5.22
C VAL A 49 -11.05 -22.19 -6.59
N THR A 50 -12.20 -22.84 -6.75
CA THR A 50 -12.59 -23.41 -8.06
C THR A 50 -13.95 -22.88 -8.49
N SER A 51 -14.15 -22.72 -9.80
CA SER A 51 -15.43 -22.38 -10.40
C SER A 51 -15.69 -23.21 -11.65
N ASN A 52 -16.95 -23.54 -11.89
CA ASN A 52 -17.41 -24.26 -13.08
C ASN A 52 -17.95 -23.30 -14.16
N VAL A 53 -17.97 -22.01 -13.87
CA VAL A 53 -18.47 -20.94 -14.74
C VAL A 53 -17.42 -19.85 -14.85
N THR A 54 -17.61 -18.89 -15.74
CA THR A 54 -16.65 -17.80 -16.01
C THR A 54 -16.75 -16.64 -15.01
N GLU A 55 -17.14 -16.96 -13.79
CA GLU A 55 -17.28 -16.03 -12.67
C GLU A 55 -16.98 -16.76 -11.35
N VAL A 56 -16.56 -16.01 -10.33
CA VAL A 56 -16.40 -16.53 -8.98
C VAL A 56 -16.54 -15.42 -7.95
N GLU A 57 -17.23 -15.71 -6.84
CA GLU A 57 -17.13 -14.92 -5.62
C GLU A 57 -16.12 -15.57 -4.68
N ILE A 58 -15.16 -14.77 -4.22
CA ILE A 58 -14.09 -15.20 -3.32
C ILE A 58 -14.33 -14.51 -1.99
N THR A 59 -14.70 -15.28 -0.96
CA THR A 59 -15.08 -14.79 0.37
C THR A 59 -13.96 -15.00 1.40
N GLU A 60 -14.19 -14.62 2.66
CA GLU A 60 -13.21 -14.79 3.76
C GLU A 60 -11.87 -14.08 3.50
N LEU A 61 -11.92 -12.95 2.79
CA LEU A 61 -10.76 -12.08 2.60
C LEU A 61 -10.60 -11.14 3.80
N ILE A 62 -9.37 -10.72 4.06
CA ILE A 62 -9.05 -9.76 5.12
C ILE A 62 -9.35 -8.35 4.59
N PRO A 63 -10.08 -7.49 5.32
CA PRO A 63 -10.40 -6.13 4.89
C PRO A 63 -9.17 -5.22 4.70
N GLY A 64 -9.19 -4.35 3.69
CA GLY A 64 -8.10 -3.40 3.40
C GLY A 64 -6.77 -4.05 3.00
N THR A 65 -6.81 -5.29 2.49
CA THR A 65 -5.62 -6.09 2.18
C THR A 65 -5.49 -6.30 0.67
N MET A 66 -4.26 -6.24 0.15
CA MET A 66 -3.97 -6.53 -1.26
C MET A 66 -4.02 -8.04 -1.50
N TYR A 67 -4.70 -8.44 -2.56
CA TYR A 67 -4.69 -9.80 -3.07
C TYR A 67 -4.31 -9.81 -4.55
N ASN A 68 -3.46 -10.77 -4.93
CA ASN A 68 -3.24 -11.12 -6.32
C ASN A 68 -4.06 -12.38 -6.65
N PHE A 69 -4.94 -12.27 -7.64
CA PHE A 69 -5.82 -13.35 -8.09
C PHE A 69 -5.35 -13.83 -9.46
N THR A 70 -5.02 -15.11 -9.59
CA THR A 70 -4.64 -15.71 -10.88
C THR A 70 -5.61 -16.80 -11.27
N VAL A 71 -6.25 -16.66 -12.42
CA VAL A 71 -7.24 -17.61 -12.95
C VAL A 71 -6.60 -18.50 -14.01
N PHE A 72 -6.70 -19.80 -13.81
CA PHE A 72 -6.23 -20.86 -14.71
C PHE A 72 -7.43 -21.62 -15.27
N ALA A 73 -7.48 -21.80 -16.59
CA ALA A 73 -8.42 -22.73 -17.21
C ALA A 73 -7.90 -24.17 -17.05
N VAL A 74 -8.78 -25.10 -16.68
CA VAL A 74 -8.45 -26.51 -16.42
C VAL A 74 -9.39 -27.38 -17.23
N VAL A 75 -8.87 -28.36 -17.98
CA VAL A 75 -9.72 -29.27 -18.76
C VAL A 75 -10.42 -30.28 -17.84
N ASN A 76 -11.75 -30.36 -17.92
CA ASN A 76 -12.61 -31.25 -17.13
C ASN A 76 -12.10 -32.71 -17.17
N GLY A 77 -11.99 -33.33 -16.00
CA GLY A 77 -11.51 -34.72 -15.88
C GLY A 77 -10.02 -34.90 -16.12
N SER A 78 -9.24 -33.82 -16.20
CA SER A 78 -7.78 -33.83 -16.32
C SER A 78 -7.13 -32.88 -15.29
N GLN A 79 -5.80 -32.94 -15.19
CA GLN A 79 -4.99 -31.98 -14.42
C GLN A 79 -4.25 -30.99 -15.34
N THR A 80 -4.65 -30.88 -16.60
CA THR A 80 -3.99 -29.99 -17.56
C THR A 80 -4.51 -28.57 -17.38
N GLU A 81 -3.64 -27.69 -16.90
CA GLU A 81 -3.91 -26.27 -16.71
C GLU A 81 -3.30 -25.45 -17.85
N GLY A 82 -4.00 -24.41 -18.27
CA GLY A 82 -3.49 -23.42 -19.21
C GLY A 82 -2.73 -22.31 -18.51
N ARG A 83 -2.13 -21.42 -19.29
CA ARG A 83 -1.53 -20.18 -18.77
C ARG A 83 -2.54 -19.36 -17.94
N GLY A 84 -2.12 -18.99 -16.73
CA GLY A 84 -2.90 -18.14 -15.82
C GLY A 84 -2.91 -16.66 -16.23
N VAL A 85 -3.99 -15.98 -15.90
CA VAL A 85 -4.14 -14.52 -16.05
C VAL A 85 -4.42 -13.91 -14.68
N SER A 86 -3.74 -12.81 -14.35
CA SER A 86 -3.72 -12.24 -13.00
C SER A 86 -4.35 -10.85 -12.92
N ILE A 87 -4.94 -10.53 -11.77
CA ILE A 87 -5.39 -9.19 -11.38
C ILE A 87 -5.10 -8.96 -9.89
N SER A 88 -4.61 -7.77 -9.55
CA SER A 88 -4.33 -7.38 -8.16
C SER A 88 -5.38 -6.37 -7.67
N LEU A 89 -6.00 -6.64 -6.53
CA LEU A 89 -7.07 -5.80 -5.97
C LEU A 89 -6.91 -5.67 -4.45
N TYR A 90 -7.31 -4.51 -3.92
CA TYR A 90 -7.49 -4.31 -2.49
C TYR A 90 -8.93 -4.56 -2.09
N THR A 91 -9.16 -5.33 -1.04
CA THR A 91 -10.48 -5.33 -0.38
C THR A 91 -10.77 -3.97 0.23
N LYS A 92 -12.05 -3.62 0.34
CA LYS A 92 -12.45 -2.39 1.05
C LYS A 92 -12.04 -2.51 2.52
N PRO A 93 -11.56 -1.42 3.15
CA PRO A 93 -11.27 -1.45 4.58
C PRO A 93 -12.55 -1.66 5.38
N SER A 94 -12.43 -2.25 6.57
CA SER A 94 -13.57 -2.33 7.49
C SER A 94 -14.04 -0.92 7.87
N PRO A 95 -15.36 -0.65 7.84
CA PRO A 95 -15.88 0.63 8.28
C PRO A 95 -15.59 0.86 9.77
N ILE A 96 -15.47 2.13 10.15
CA ILE A 96 -15.46 2.48 11.57
C ILE A 96 -16.83 2.24 12.19
N HIS A 97 -16.85 2.07 13.51
CA HIS A 97 -18.05 2.07 14.32
C HIS A 97 -17.77 2.75 15.66
N ASP A 98 -18.81 2.94 16.46
CA ASP A 98 -18.74 3.55 17.80
C ASP A 98 -18.00 4.90 17.84
N LEU A 99 -18.17 5.71 16.79
CA LEU A 99 -17.66 7.07 16.77
C LEU A 99 -18.32 7.90 17.87
N LYS A 100 -17.51 8.39 18.81
CA LYS A 100 -17.98 9.21 19.92
C LYS A 100 -16.99 10.32 20.26
N ALA A 101 -17.51 11.40 20.82
CA ALA A 101 -16.69 12.42 21.45
C ALA A 101 -16.31 11.96 22.86
N GLU A 102 -15.02 11.80 23.11
CA GLU A 102 -14.49 11.53 24.44
C GLU A 102 -14.41 12.82 25.28
N TYR A 103 -14.17 13.95 24.62
CA TYR A 103 -14.11 15.27 25.24
C TYR A 103 -14.68 16.34 24.31
N VAL A 104 -15.46 17.25 24.89
CA VAL A 104 -15.99 18.45 24.21
C VAL A 104 -15.67 19.67 25.06
N GLY A 105 -14.75 20.50 24.57
CA GLY A 105 -14.38 21.78 25.16
C GLY A 105 -14.87 22.96 24.32
N ALA A 106 -14.55 24.18 24.75
CA ALA A 106 -14.96 25.39 24.05
C ALA A 106 -14.33 25.51 22.64
N GLU A 107 -13.07 25.13 22.49
CA GLU A 107 -12.29 25.30 21.26
C GLU A 107 -11.67 24.00 20.74
N LYS A 108 -12.01 22.86 21.37
CA LYS A 108 -11.48 21.56 20.99
C LYS A 108 -12.42 20.40 21.27
N VAL A 109 -12.31 19.35 20.46
CA VAL A 109 -13.05 18.10 20.61
C VAL A 109 -12.10 16.93 20.41
N SER A 110 -12.18 15.92 21.28
CA SER A 110 -11.48 14.65 21.11
C SER A 110 -12.46 13.58 20.66
N LEU A 111 -12.17 12.95 19.52
CA LEU A 111 -12.97 11.86 18.97
C LEU A 111 -12.23 10.54 19.11
N ILE A 112 -12.99 9.47 19.35
CA ILE A 112 -12.52 8.09 19.35
C ILE A 112 -13.52 7.22 18.57
N TRP A 113 -13.00 6.22 17.87
CA TRP A 113 -13.79 5.23 17.13
C TRP A 113 -13.17 3.84 17.27
N ALA A 114 -13.88 2.83 16.77
CA ALA A 114 -13.44 1.44 16.73
C ALA A 114 -13.47 0.88 15.30
N VAL A 115 -12.66 -0.15 15.05
CA VAL A 115 -12.60 -0.88 13.77
C VAL A 115 -12.49 -2.37 14.03
N ASN A 116 -13.38 -3.15 13.41
CA ASN A 116 -13.38 -4.61 13.50
C ASN A 116 -12.60 -5.18 12.32
N SER A 117 -11.26 -5.11 12.40
CA SER A 117 -10.36 -5.72 11.42
C SER A 117 -9.00 -5.97 12.04
N THR A 118 -8.42 -7.13 11.73
CA THR A 118 -7.03 -7.44 12.07
C THR A 118 -6.04 -6.58 11.27
N ALA A 119 -6.45 -6.05 10.12
CA ALA A 119 -5.67 -5.10 9.33
C ALA A 119 -5.85 -3.64 9.76
N SER A 120 -6.61 -3.35 10.83
CA SER A 120 -6.92 -1.97 11.25
C SER A 120 -5.68 -1.12 11.60
N THR A 121 -4.55 -1.75 11.89
CA THR A 121 -3.27 -1.07 12.18
C THR A 121 -2.61 -0.46 10.95
N SER A 122 -2.98 -0.86 9.73
CA SER A 122 -2.50 -0.25 8.49
C SER A 122 -3.42 0.85 7.95
N TYR A 123 -4.57 1.07 8.58
CA TYR A 123 -5.57 2.01 8.09
C TYR A 123 -5.19 3.45 8.40
N THR A 124 -5.45 4.32 7.43
CA THR A 124 -5.40 5.77 7.61
C THR A 124 -6.81 6.33 7.58
N TYR A 125 -7.12 7.19 8.53
CA TYR A 125 -8.42 7.82 8.69
C TYR A 125 -8.33 9.28 8.27
N ARG A 126 -9.22 9.70 7.37
CA ARG A 126 -9.45 11.11 7.07
C ARG A 126 -10.65 11.59 7.86
N ILE A 127 -10.47 12.66 8.64
CA ILE A 127 -11.51 13.28 9.43
C ILE A 127 -11.90 14.59 8.76
N GLU A 128 -13.13 14.66 8.27
CA GLU A 128 -13.73 15.85 7.69
C GLU A 128 -14.54 16.58 8.76
N VAL A 129 -14.13 17.80 9.04
CA VAL A 129 -14.74 18.72 10.01
C VAL A 129 -15.50 19.78 9.23
N VAL A 130 -16.81 19.80 9.36
CA VAL A 130 -17.70 20.68 8.59
C VAL A 130 -18.47 21.60 9.51
N SER A 131 -18.48 22.89 9.20
CA SER A 131 -19.33 23.91 9.84
C SER A 131 -19.85 24.87 8.78
N GLY A 132 -21.15 24.81 8.49
CA GLY A 132 -21.75 25.53 7.36
C GLY A 132 -21.08 25.13 6.04
N THR A 133 -20.44 26.09 5.37
CA THR A 133 -19.68 25.88 4.12
C THR A 133 -18.19 25.61 4.35
N SER A 134 -17.69 25.74 5.59
CA SER A 134 -16.28 25.51 5.90
C SER A 134 -16.02 24.02 6.06
N VAL A 135 -15.01 23.52 5.35
CA VAL A 135 -14.55 22.13 5.42
C VAL A 135 -13.06 22.11 5.75
N ARG A 136 -12.68 21.38 6.80
CA ARG A 136 -11.29 21.10 7.19
C ARG A 136 -11.09 19.59 7.22
N SER A 137 -9.99 19.10 6.67
CA SER A 137 -9.62 17.68 6.76
C SER A 137 -8.40 17.48 7.65
N LEU A 138 -8.43 16.44 8.49
CA LEU A 138 -7.30 15.95 9.26
C LEU A 138 -7.02 14.49 8.92
N MET A 139 -5.80 14.04 9.20
CA MET A 139 -5.39 12.65 9.02
C MET A 139 -4.99 12.04 10.36
N SER A 140 -5.34 10.77 10.57
CA SER A 140 -4.90 9.99 11.72
C SER A 140 -4.62 8.55 11.31
N ASN A 141 -3.62 7.91 11.91
CA ASN A 141 -3.31 6.49 11.75
C ASN A 141 -3.73 5.66 12.98
N VAL A 142 -4.35 6.30 13.95
CA VAL A 142 -4.89 5.67 15.16
C VAL A 142 -6.37 5.97 15.25
N THR A 143 -7.10 5.19 16.04
CA THR A 143 -8.55 5.32 16.16
C THR A 143 -9.00 6.44 17.09
N LYS A 144 -8.22 7.52 17.17
CA LYS A 144 -8.50 8.73 17.95
C LYS A 144 -7.91 9.97 17.28
N VAL A 145 -8.50 11.13 17.53
CA VAL A 145 -7.96 12.43 17.10
C VAL A 145 -8.41 13.54 18.05
N GLU A 146 -7.54 14.52 18.30
CA GLU A 146 -7.92 15.79 18.92
C GLU A 146 -8.03 16.85 17.82
N ILE A 147 -9.16 17.54 17.78
CA ILE A 147 -9.46 18.60 16.82
C ILE A 147 -9.48 19.91 17.61
N THR A 148 -8.61 20.84 17.23
CA THR A 148 -8.42 22.13 17.90
C THR A 148 -8.88 23.29 17.02
N GLU A 149 -8.83 24.50 17.57
CA GLU A 149 -9.16 25.75 16.85
C GLU A 149 -10.64 25.79 16.41
N LEU A 150 -11.52 25.18 17.21
CA LEU A 150 -12.96 25.25 17.02
C LEU A 150 -13.50 26.56 17.58
N ILE A 151 -14.57 27.07 16.98
CA ILE A 151 -15.24 28.29 17.43
C ILE A 151 -16.29 27.91 18.49
N PRO A 152 -16.24 28.49 19.71
CA PRO A 152 -17.22 28.21 20.75
C PRO A 152 -18.67 28.45 20.30
N GLY A 153 -19.59 27.57 20.73
CA GLY A 153 -21.01 27.68 20.40
C GLY A 153 -21.38 27.34 18.95
N THR A 154 -20.43 26.86 18.15
CA THR A 154 -20.65 26.51 16.74
C THR A 154 -20.93 25.02 16.60
N MET A 155 -21.93 24.67 15.78
CA MET A 155 -22.22 23.28 15.45
C MET A 155 -21.24 22.76 14.39
N TYR A 156 -20.64 21.59 14.65
CA TYR A 156 -19.74 20.90 13.74
C TYR A 156 -20.27 19.50 13.43
N ASN A 157 -20.14 19.10 12.17
CA ASN A 157 -20.30 17.72 11.74
C ASN A 157 -18.92 17.10 11.51
N PHE A 158 -18.72 15.91 12.07
CA PHE A 158 -17.49 15.14 11.92
C PHE A 158 -17.78 13.87 11.13
N THR A 159 -17.11 13.72 9.99
CA THR A 159 -17.18 12.50 9.18
C THR A 159 -15.80 11.86 9.16
N ILE A 160 -15.72 10.56 9.43
CA ILE A 160 -14.46 9.83 9.34
C ILE A 160 -14.55 8.83 8.20
N VAL A 161 -13.63 8.95 7.26
CA VAL A 161 -13.49 8.07 6.11
C VAL A 161 -12.24 7.23 6.31
N VAL A 162 -12.41 5.90 6.29
CA VAL A 162 -11.27 4.98 6.23
C VAL A 162 -10.75 4.99 4.81
N LEU A 163 -9.49 5.35 4.64
CA LEU A 163 -8.87 5.29 3.34
C LEU A 163 -8.49 3.84 3.02
N PRO A 164 -8.78 3.34 1.81
CA PRO A 164 -8.16 2.12 1.34
C PRO A 164 -6.64 2.32 1.35
N PHE A 165 -5.91 1.24 1.55
CA PHE A 165 -4.48 1.26 1.38
C PHE A 165 -4.15 1.72 -0.05
N THR A 166 -3.59 2.91 -0.18
CA THR A 166 -2.88 3.29 -1.40
C THR A 166 -1.42 2.97 -1.13
N GLU A 167 -0.82 2.17 -2.01
CA GLU A 167 0.63 2.03 -2.05
C GLU A 167 1.26 3.44 -1.95
N PRO A 168 2.35 3.61 -1.16
CA PRO A 168 3.12 4.85 -1.18
C PRO A 168 3.32 5.33 -2.63
N SER A 169 3.44 6.63 -2.89
CA SER A 169 3.70 7.04 -4.27
C SER A 169 5.16 6.73 -4.62
N PRO A 170 5.45 6.19 -5.83
CA PRO A 170 6.79 5.75 -6.19
C PRO A 170 7.79 6.88 -6.04
N ILE A 171 8.88 6.55 -5.34
CA ILE A 171 10.08 7.36 -5.36
C ILE A 171 10.56 7.43 -6.81
N HIS A 172 10.94 8.62 -7.24
CA HIS A 172 11.55 8.84 -8.53
C HIS A 172 12.66 9.88 -8.40
N ASP A 173 13.47 10.01 -9.45
CA ASP A 173 14.58 10.96 -9.52
C ASP A 173 15.57 10.88 -8.32
N LEU A 174 15.77 9.67 -7.78
CA LEU A 174 16.81 9.44 -6.77
C LEU A 174 18.18 9.75 -7.37
N LYS A 175 18.91 10.67 -6.74
CA LYS A 175 20.26 11.06 -7.17
C LYS A 175 21.12 11.53 -6.00
N ALA A 176 22.44 11.46 -6.20
CA ALA A 176 23.40 12.06 -5.29
C ALA A 176 23.61 13.54 -5.65
N GLU A 177 23.36 14.43 -4.68
CA GLU A 177 23.65 15.86 -4.78
C GLU A 177 25.12 16.14 -4.46
N TYR A 178 25.70 15.36 -3.54
CA TYR A 178 27.09 15.45 -3.15
C TYR A 178 27.68 14.07 -2.90
N VAL A 179 28.90 13.85 -3.38
CA VAL A 179 29.69 12.65 -3.13
C VAL A 179 31.07 13.09 -2.64
N GLY A 180 31.35 12.85 -1.36
CA GLY A 180 32.63 13.09 -0.73
C GLY A 180 33.33 11.80 -0.32
N ALA A 181 34.45 11.94 0.40
CA ALA A 181 35.23 10.81 0.87
C ALA A 181 34.53 10.02 1.98
N GLU A 182 33.92 10.71 2.95
CA GLU A 182 33.29 10.09 4.12
C GLU A 182 31.80 10.39 4.24
N LYS A 183 31.23 11.10 3.25
CA LYS A 183 29.82 11.47 3.25
C LYS A 183 29.22 11.58 1.86
N VAL A 184 27.94 11.26 1.76
CA VAL A 184 27.12 11.38 0.54
C VAL A 184 25.80 12.06 0.90
N SER A 185 25.34 12.99 0.07
CA SER A 185 24.02 13.61 0.20
C SER A 185 23.12 13.11 -0.93
N LEU A 186 21.97 12.53 -0.57
CA LEU A 186 20.97 12.05 -1.52
C LEU A 186 19.74 12.94 -1.50
N ILE A 187 19.12 13.09 -2.67
CA ILE A 187 17.83 13.75 -2.87
C ILE A 187 16.96 12.87 -3.76
N TRP A 188 15.66 12.89 -3.54
CA TRP A 188 14.68 12.18 -4.35
C TRP A 188 13.39 12.97 -4.49
N ALA A 189 12.50 12.52 -5.37
CA ALA A 189 11.16 13.06 -5.53
C ALA A 189 10.12 11.99 -5.21
N VAL A 190 8.95 12.45 -4.74
CA VAL A 190 7.77 11.62 -4.52
C VAL A 190 6.58 12.36 -5.10
N ASN A 191 5.74 11.66 -5.87
CA ASN A 191 4.51 12.25 -6.40
C ASN A 191 3.44 12.18 -5.32
N SER A 192 3.64 12.94 -4.26
CA SER A 192 2.71 13.02 -3.13
C SER A 192 1.54 13.94 -3.48
N THR A 193 0.32 13.48 -3.23
CA THR A 193 -0.79 14.42 -3.06
C THR A 193 -0.55 15.23 -1.79
N ALA A 194 -0.92 16.51 -1.73
CA ALA A 194 -0.61 17.41 -0.61
C ALA A 194 -1.06 16.92 0.80
N SER A 195 -1.79 15.80 0.88
CA SER A 195 -2.35 15.20 2.08
C SER A 195 -1.61 13.95 2.57
N THR A 196 -0.66 13.41 1.81
CA THR A 196 0.14 12.21 2.18
C THR A 196 1.49 12.62 2.77
N SER A 197 1.68 12.39 4.08
CA SER A 197 2.98 12.58 4.73
C SER A 197 3.77 11.28 4.69
N TYR A 198 5.05 11.35 4.31
CA TYR A 198 5.94 10.19 4.16
C TYR A 198 7.13 10.30 5.11
N THR A 199 7.59 9.15 5.60
CA THR A 199 8.95 8.97 6.11
C THR A 199 9.68 8.06 5.14
N TYR A 200 10.98 8.23 5.02
CA TYR A 200 11.83 7.48 4.10
C TYR A 200 12.82 6.67 4.90
N ARG A 201 12.93 5.38 4.59
CA ARG A 201 14.03 4.55 5.06
C ARG A 201 15.09 4.48 3.99
N ILE A 202 16.33 4.67 4.38
CA ILE A 202 17.49 4.60 3.50
C ILE A 202 18.34 3.43 3.96
N GLU A 203 18.49 2.44 3.09
CA GLU A 203 19.42 1.34 3.28
C GLU A 203 20.73 1.63 2.55
N VAL A 204 21.83 1.45 3.26
CA VAL A 204 23.19 1.68 2.79
C VAL A 204 23.93 0.35 2.85
N VAL A 205 24.31 -0.17 1.70
CA VAL A 205 24.95 -1.48 1.57
C VAL A 205 26.36 -1.32 0.99
N SER A 206 27.34 -1.96 1.62
CA SER A 206 28.70 -2.11 1.08
C SER A 206 29.22 -3.51 1.39
N GLY A 207 29.31 -4.37 0.37
CA GLY A 207 29.64 -5.77 0.56
C GLY A 207 28.58 -6.48 1.40
N THR A 208 28.96 -6.98 2.57
CA THR A 208 28.05 -7.62 3.54
C THR A 208 27.51 -6.67 4.61
N SER A 209 28.03 -5.44 4.69
CA SER A 209 27.60 -4.45 5.68
C SER A 209 26.32 -3.75 5.20
N VAL A 210 25.30 -3.75 6.06
CA VAL A 210 24.02 -3.07 5.85
C VAL A 210 23.77 -2.10 6.99
N ARG A 211 23.43 -0.85 6.66
CA ARG A 211 23.03 0.20 7.62
C ARG A 211 21.71 0.82 7.17
N SER A 212 20.80 1.10 8.09
CA SER A 212 19.56 1.80 7.80
C SER A 212 19.50 3.18 8.49
N LEU A 213 18.87 4.14 7.82
CA LEU A 213 18.59 5.48 8.34
C LEU A 213 17.14 5.86 8.04
N MET A 214 16.60 6.83 8.79
CA MET A 214 15.26 7.39 8.56
C MET A 214 15.35 8.88 8.24
N SER A 215 14.48 9.37 7.36
CA SER A 215 14.31 10.79 7.04
C SER A 215 12.84 11.16 6.90
N ASN A 216 12.41 12.31 7.41
CA ASN A 216 11.05 12.84 7.25
C ASN A 216 10.94 13.84 6.07
N VAL A 217 12.02 14.02 5.31
CA VAL A 217 12.10 14.90 4.15
C VAL A 217 12.71 14.14 2.98
N THR A 218 12.55 14.65 1.76
CA THR A 218 13.03 14.00 0.52
C THR A 218 14.54 14.17 0.27
N LYS A 219 15.33 14.27 1.35
CA LYS A 219 16.78 14.37 1.32
C LYS A 219 17.40 13.75 2.56
N VAL A 220 18.64 13.28 2.45
CA VAL A 220 19.43 12.79 3.60
C VAL A 220 20.92 13.02 3.39
N GLU A 221 21.64 13.30 4.47
CA GLU A 221 23.11 13.25 4.50
C GLU A 221 23.54 11.95 5.22
N ILE A 222 24.41 11.19 4.57
CA ILE A 222 24.88 9.89 5.01
C ILE A 222 26.37 10.04 5.28
N THR A 223 26.77 9.93 6.55
CA THR A 223 28.15 10.11 7.02
C THR A 223 28.80 8.78 7.41
N GLU A 224 30.07 8.84 7.82
CA GLU A 224 30.87 7.69 8.28
C GLU A 224 31.08 6.63 7.18
N LEU A 225 31.21 7.10 5.94
CA LEU A 225 31.51 6.23 4.80
C LEU A 225 33.02 6.05 4.64
N ILE A 226 33.43 4.94 4.04
CA ILE A 226 34.84 4.65 3.79
C ILE A 226 35.23 5.30 2.45
N PRO A 227 36.31 6.10 2.36
CA PRO A 227 36.77 6.69 1.11
C PRO A 227 37.10 5.66 0.01
N GLY A 228 36.77 5.99 -1.24
CA GLY A 228 37.00 5.13 -2.41
C GLY A 228 36.20 3.82 -2.45
N THR A 229 35.17 3.67 -1.62
CA THR A 229 34.39 2.44 -1.47
C THR A 229 33.07 2.54 -2.23
N MET A 230 32.66 1.44 -2.88
CA MET A 230 31.36 1.36 -3.55
C MET A 230 30.26 1.13 -2.51
N TYR A 231 29.21 1.93 -2.59
CA TYR A 231 27.99 1.75 -1.83
C TYR A 231 26.79 1.64 -2.77
N ASN A 232 25.85 0.78 -2.40
CA ASN A 232 24.50 0.80 -2.94
C ASN A 232 23.56 1.44 -1.92
N PHE A 233 22.83 2.45 -2.35
CA PHE A 233 21.86 3.18 -1.55
C PHE A 233 20.46 2.87 -2.06
N THR A 234 19.58 2.38 -1.20
CA THR A 234 18.20 2.10 -1.54
C THR A 234 17.28 2.94 -0.67
N VAL A 235 16.39 3.72 -1.28
CA VAL A 235 15.41 4.54 -0.57
C VAL A 235 14.04 3.90 -0.71
N PHE A 236 13.36 3.74 0.42
CA PHE A 236 12.01 3.21 0.53
C PHE A 236 11.07 4.31 1.02
N ALA A 237 9.93 4.52 0.34
CA ALA A 237 8.89 5.40 0.82
C ALA A 237 7.99 4.64 1.81
N ILE A 238 7.75 5.27 2.95
CA ILE A 238 6.86 4.76 3.99
C ILE A 238 5.80 5.82 4.23
N VAL A 239 4.53 5.49 4.03
CA VAL A 239 3.46 6.42 4.42
C VAL A 239 3.51 6.56 5.94
N ASN A 240 3.55 7.79 6.46
CA ASN A 240 3.58 8.02 7.90
C ASN A 240 2.39 7.36 8.57
N GLY A 241 2.68 6.52 9.56
CA GLY A 241 1.66 5.76 10.28
C GLY A 241 1.29 4.42 9.66
N SER A 242 1.93 4.04 8.55
CA SER A 242 1.92 2.67 8.01
C SER A 242 3.23 1.94 8.34
N GLN A 243 3.21 0.61 8.38
CA GLN A 243 4.42 -0.24 8.47
C GLN A 243 4.87 -0.78 7.11
N THR A 244 4.19 -0.38 6.05
CA THR A 244 4.38 -0.86 4.69
C THR A 244 5.23 0.12 3.91
N GLU A 245 6.16 -0.44 3.16
CA GLU A 245 7.14 0.31 2.39
C GLU A 245 6.97 -0.06 0.94
N GLU A 246 7.17 0.91 0.07
CA GLU A 246 7.18 0.64 -1.37
C GLU A 246 8.43 -0.11 -1.81
N GLU A 247 8.43 -0.57 -3.07
CA GLU A 247 9.64 -1.09 -3.69
C GLU A 247 10.75 -0.02 -3.65
N GLY A 248 11.92 -0.41 -3.14
CA GLY A 248 13.02 0.50 -2.92
C GLY A 248 13.68 0.94 -4.23
N VAL A 249 13.90 2.23 -4.41
CA VAL A 249 14.66 2.77 -5.55
C VAL A 249 16.12 2.87 -5.17
N SER A 250 17.01 2.36 -6.02
CA SER A 250 18.43 2.27 -5.71
C SER A 250 19.35 3.07 -6.64
N ILE A 251 20.48 3.51 -6.09
CA ILE A 251 21.62 4.07 -6.81
C ILE A 251 22.92 3.51 -6.22
N SER A 252 23.87 3.17 -7.09
CA SER A 252 25.20 2.70 -6.68
C SER A 252 26.27 3.69 -7.11
N LEU A 253 27.18 4.05 -6.19
CA LEU A 253 28.26 4.99 -6.46
C LEU A 253 29.47 4.75 -5.56
N TYR A 254 30.63 5.26 -5.97
CA TYR A 254 31.86 5.26 -5.16
C TYR A 254 31.97 6.56 -4.37
N THR A 255 32.36 6.47 -3.11
CA THR A 255 32.83 7.66 -2.37
C THR A 255 34.12 8.19 -3.00
N SER A 256 34.37 9.49 -2.85
CA SER A 256 35.63 10.08 -3.29
C SER A 256 36.81 9.45 -2.57
N LYS A 257 37.98 9.44 -3.20
CA LYS A 257 39.21 9.02 -2.52
C LYS A 257 39.61 10.08 -1.49
N SER A 258 40.23 9.65 -0.39
CA SER A 258 40.84 10.58 0.55
C SER A 258 41.99 11.31 -0.15
N GLN A 259 41.98 12.64 -0.12
CA GLN A 259 43.12 13.44 -0.53
C GLN A 259 44.08 13.47 0.65
N PHE A 260 45.14 12.67 0.59
CA PHE A 260 46.30 12.88 1.45
C PHE A 260 46.98 14.17 0.99
N LEU A 261 46.99 15.18 1.86
CA LEU A 261 47.83 16.38 1.76
C LEU A 261 49.25 16.05 2.24
#